data_AF-A0AAV4GVX1-F1
#
_entry.id   AF-A0AAV4GVX1-F1
#
_cell.length_a   1.000
_cell.length_b   1.000
_cell.length_c   1.000
_cell.angle_alpha   90.00
_cell.angle_beta   90.00
_cell.angle_gamma   90.00
#
_symmetry.space_group_name_H-M   'P 1'
#
loop_
_entity.id
_entity.type
_entity.pdbx_description
1 polymer ?
#
loop_
_entity_poly.entity_id
_entity_poly.type
_entity_poly.pdbx_seq_one_letter_code
_entity_poly.pdbx_strand_id
1 'polypeptide(L)'
;MLKTTEQEALHSYDEEVPKYHIVHNDKVKNSWGEKKAYRIHLYGTSKNLIPDDFYVNPAKSWARTQIAVSKRKESEFLSIANYAMYDRKSPVMQILL
;
A
#
# COMPACT_ATOMS: atom_id res chain seq x y z
N MET A 1 -6.61 -12.05 -10.19
CA MET A 1 -7.44 -12.75 -9.20
C MET A 1 -7.85 -11.75 -8.11
N LEU A 2 -9.03 -11.92 -7.49
CA LEU A 2 -9.44 -11.12 -6.33
C LEU A 2 -8.45 -11.31 -5.18
N LYS A 3 -8.04 -10.22 -4.52
CA LYS A 3 -7.20 -10.27 -3.33
C LYS A 3 -8.10 -10.25 -2.09
N THR A 4 -7.90 -11.19 -1.20
CA THR A 4 -8.77 -11.42 -0.02
C THR A 4 -8.10 -11.09 1.30
N THR A 5 -6.77 -10.98 1.30
CA THR A 5 -5.97 -10.55 2.46
C THR A 5 -5.12 -9.32 2.12
N GLU A 6 -4.66 -8.61 3.16
CA GLU A 6 -3.76 -7.46 3.00
C GLU A 6 -2.42 -7.90 2.37
N GLN A 7 -1.91 -9.09 2.73
CA GLN A 7 -0.69 -9.66 2.17
C GLN A 7 -0.81 -9.93 0.66
N GLU A 8 -1.96 -10.46 0.22
CA GLU A 8 -2.22 -10.72 -1.19
C GLU A 8 -2.36 -9.44 -2.03
N ALA A 9 -2.72 -8.33 -1.38
CA ALA A 9 -2.86 -7.00 -1.96
C ALA A 9 -1.61 -6.11 -1.76
N LEU A 10 -0.53 -6.68 -1.22
CA LEU A 10 0.78 -6.06 -1.12
C LEU A 10 1.53 -6.26 -2.44
N HIS A 11 2.02 -5.19 -3.03
CA HIS A 11 2.83 -5.26 -4.25
C HIS A 11 4.14 -4.50 -4.06
N SER A 12 5.25 -5.21 -4.19
CA SER A 12 6.61 -4.66 -4.20
C SER A 12 7.00 -4.18 -5.60
N TYR A 13 8.13 -3.48 -5.71
CA TYR A 13 8.62 -2.94 -6.98
C TYR A 13 9.27 -3.97 -7.92
N ASP A 14 9.62 -5.15 -7.40
CA ASP A 14 10.35 -6.19 -8.14
C ASP A 14 9.44 -7.28 -8.71
N GLU A 15 8.16 -7.27 -8.34
CA GLU A 15 7.15 -8.14 -8.91
C GLU A 15 6.59 -7.58 -10.22
N GLU A 16 6.12 -8.45 -11.12
CA GLU A 16 5.30 -8.03 -12.25
C GLU A 16 4.00 -7.40 -11.73
N VAL A 17 4.03 -6.10 -11.49
CA VAL A 17 2.88 -5.41 -10.92
C VAL A 17 1.73 -5.45 -11.94
N PRO A 18 0.54 -5.93 -11.53
CA PRO A 18 -0.61 -5.97 -12.43
C PRO A 18 -0.88 -4.60 -13.06
N LYS A 19 -1.06 -4.56 -14.39
CA LYS A 19 -1.34 -3.31 -15.12
C LYS A 19 -2.61 -2.57 -14.66
N TYR A 20 -3.49 -3.27 -13.95
CA TYR A 20 -4.79 -2.76 -13.49
C TYR A 20 -5.02 -3.13 -12.02
N HIS A 21 -4.98 -2.12 -11.15
CA HIS A 21 -5.49 -2.23 -9.78
C HIS A 21 -6.91 -1.69 -9.75
N ILE A 22 -7.88 -2.54 -9.38
CA ILE A 22 -9.31 -2.21 -9.40
C ILE A 22 -9.87 -2.44 -8.00
N VAL A 23 -10.50 -1.40 -7.43
CA VAL A 23 -11.25 -1.48 -6.18
C VAL A 23 -12.73 -1.45 -6.54
N HIS A 24 -13.47 -2.49 -6.16
CA HIS A 24 -14.87 -2.65 -6.53
C HIS A 24 -15.80 -2.78 -5.31
N ASN A 25 -17.08 -2.49 -5.52
CA ASN A 25 -18.14 -2.74 -4.55
C ASN A 25 -19.01 -3.91 -5.02
N ASP A 26 -18.96 -5.02 -4.28
CA ASP A 26 -19.71 -6.24 -4.61
C ASP A 26 -21.23 -6.08 -4.47
N LYS A 27 -21.69 -5.10 -3.69
CA LYS A 27 -23.11 -4.86 -3.43
C LYS A 27 -23.78 -3.94 -4.45
N VAL A 28 -23.01 -3.28 -5.31
CA VAL A 28 -23.53 -2.25 -6.23
C VAL A 28 -23.11 -2.57 -7.65
N LYS A 29 -24.10 -2.70 -8.53
CA LYS A 29 -23.91 -2.96 -9.96
C LYS A 29 -24.23 -1.73 -10.81
N ASN A 30 -23.62 -1.64 -11.99
CA ASN A 30 -23.99 -0.66 -13.00
C ASN A 30 -25.20 -1.17 -13.83
N SER A 31 -25.66 -0.38 -14.80
CA SER A 31 -26.78 -0.72 -15.69
C SER A 31 -26.56 -1.99 -16.53
N TRP A 32 -25.32 -2.47 -16.61
CA TRP A 32 -24.91 -3.66 -17.35
C TRP A 32 -24.74 -4.89 -16.46
N GLY A 33 -25.06 -4.80 -15.17
CA GLY A 33 -24.93 -5.91 -14.22
C GLY A 33 -23.51 -6.13 -13.67
N GLU A 34 -22.55 -5.30 -14.06
CA GLU A 34 -21.15 -5.36 -13.62
C GLU A 34 -20.93 -4.64 -12.29
N LYS A 35 -19.97 -5.11 -11.49
CA LYS A 35 -19.60 -4.47 -10.21
C LYS A 35 -19.11 -3.04 -10.46
N LYS A 36 -19.66 -2.07 -9.72
CA LYS A 36 -19.13 -0.70 -9.75
C LYS A 36 -17.73 -0.68 -9.14
N ALA A 37 -16.80 -0.06 -9.85
CA ALA A 37 -15.40 -0.08 -9.47
C ALA A 37 -14.67 1.20 -9.87
N TYR A 38 -13.54 1.43 -9.23
CA TYR A 38 -12.57 2.47 -9.56
C TYR A 38 -11.22 1.81 -9.85
N ARG A 39 -10.51 2.34 -10.84
CA ARG A 39 -9.12 1.95 -11.13
C ARG A 39 -8.17 2.88 -10.41
N ILE A 40 -7.20 2.30 -9.71
CA ILE A 40 -6.01 3.03 -9.25
C ILE A 40 -4.98 2.95 -10.38
N HIS A 41 -4.70 4.10 -10.99
CA HIS A 41 -3.69 4.21 -12.03
C HIS A 41 -2.43 4.87 -11.46
N LEU A 42 -1.33 4.12 -11.44
CA LEU A 42 -0.04 4.60 -10.97
C LEU A 42 0.77 5.08 -12.19
N TYR A 43 1.04 6.38 -12.26
CA TYR A 43 1.82 6.98 -13.34
C TYR A 43 3.30 7.04 -12.95
N GLY A 44 4.11 6.18 -13.57
CA GLY A 44 5.51 6.01 -13.20
C GLY A 44 5.66 5.24 -11.89
N THR A 45 6.66 4.35 -11.84
CA THR A 45 7.01 3.62 -10.62
C THR A 45 8.45 3.97 -10.28
N SER A 46 8.66 4.50 -9.08
CA SER A 46 10.01 4.78 -8.57
C SER A 46 10.40 3.68 -7.61
N LYS A 47 11.27 2.76 -8.04
CA LYS A 47 11.80 1.74 -7.15
C LYS A 47 12.49 2.40 -5.96
N ASN A 48 12.20 1.93 -4.75
CA ASN A 48 12.99 2.34 -3.60
C ASN A 48 14.40 1.77 -3.74
N LEU A 49 15.40 2.64 -3.65
CA LEU A 49 16.81 2.29 -3.79
C LEU A 49 17.48 2.03 -2.43
N ILE A 50 16.73 2.22 -1.33
CA ILE A 50 17.24 2.03 0.03
C ILE A 50 17.16 0.54 0.37
N PRO A 51 18.30 -0.11 0.72
CA PRO A 51 18.32 -1.50 1.17
C PRO A 51 17.47 -1.73 2.42
N ASP A 52 16.93 -2.93 2.57
CA ASP A 52 16.05 -3.26 3.69
C ASP A 52 16.76 -3.28 5.06
N ASP A 53 18.06 -3.53 5.07
CA ASP A 53 18.90 -3.52 6.27
C ASP A 53 19.37 -2.11 6.66
N PHE A 54 19.02 -1.09 5.89
CA PHE A 54 19.43 0.28 6.17
C PHE A 54 18.70 0.85 7.38
N TYR A 55 19.44 1.54 8.26
CA TYR A 55 18.97 1.96 9.59
C TYR A 55 17.76 2.90 9.63
N VAL A 56 17.31 3.43 8.48
CA VAL A 56 16.11 4.29 8.38
C VAL A 56 14.86 3.53 7.90
N ASN A 57 14.99 2.24 7.61
CA ASN A 57 13.92 1.46 7.00
C ASN A 57 12.63 1.41 7.84
N PRO A 58 12.65 1.35 9.19
CA PRO A 58 11.41 1.42 9.98
C PRO A 58 10.62 2.71 9.72
N ALA A 59 11.29 3.86 9.68
CA ALA A 59 10.65 5.16 9.43
C ALA A 59 10.18 5.36 7.98
N LYS A 60 10.64 4.54 7.03
CA LYS A 60 10.23 4.60 5.62
C LYS A 60 9.58 3.30 5.16
N SER A 61 8.92 2.57 6.06
CA SER A 61 8.42 1.24 5.75
C SER A 61 7.41 1.20 4.59
N TRP A 62 6.64 2.28 4.43
CA TRP A 62 5.72 2.47 3.30
C TRP A 62 6.43 2.53 1.93
N ALA A 63 7.69 2.95 1.88
CA ALA A 63 8.41 3.13 0.63
C ALA A 63 8.88 1.80 0.02
N ARG A 64 8.81 0.68 0.75
CA ARG A 64 9.17 -0.65 0.23
C ARG A 64 8.17 -1.19 -0.79
N THR A 65 6.93 -0.71 -0.71
CA THR A 65 5.83 -1.22 -1.52
C THR A 65 5.43 -0.16 -2.54
N GLN A 66 5.02 -0.61 -3.71
CA GLN A 66 4.45 0.25 -4.73
C GLN A 66 2.99 0.58 -4.40
N ILE A 67 2.24 -0.42 -3.94
CA ILE A 67 0.89 -0.27 -3.44
C ILE A 67 0.63 -1.31 -2.34
N ALA A 68 -0.11 -0.88 -1.33
CA ALA A 68 -0.62 -1.73 -0.26
C ALA A 68 -2.08 -1.37 0.00
N VAL A 69 -2.90 -2.36 0.36
CA VAL A 69 -4.30 -2.15 0.70
C VAL A 69 -4.53 -2.73 2.09
N SER A 70 -5.00 -1.90 3.01
CA SER A 70 -5.36 -2.31 4.36
C SER A 70 -6.83 -2.08 4.66
N LYS A 71 -7.33 -2.78 5.69
CA LYS A 71 -8.61 -2.49 6.30
C LYS A 71 -8.48 -1.20 7.11
N ARG A 72 -9.38 -0.26 6.85
CA ARG A 72 -9.45 1.01 7.61
C ARG A 72 -9.60 0.73 9.11
N LYS A 73 -8.73 1.35 9.91
CA LYS A 73 -8.80 1.46 11.37
C LYS A 73 -8.52 2.89 11.77
N GLU A 74 -9.25 3.42 12.74
CA GLU A 74 -9.04 4.81 13.21
C GLU A 74 -7.67 5.01 13.88
N SER A 75 -7.11 3.94 14.46
CA SER A 75 -5.75 3.94 15.02
C SER A 75 -4.64 3.99 13.97
N GLU A 76 -4.95 3.73 12.69
CA GLU A 76 -4.00 3.66 11.56
C GLU A 76 -4.32 4.76 10.52
N PHE A 77 -4.76 5.94 10.98
CA PHE A 77 -5.14 7.05 10.10
C PHE A 77 -3.96 7.63 9.30
N LEU A 78 -2.75 7.51 9.82
CA LEU A 78 -1.53 7.99 9.17
C LEU A 78 -0.64 6.80 8.79
N SER A 79 0.11 6.95 7.70
CA SER A 79 1.13 5.98 7.28
C SER A 79 2.51 6.27 7.88
N ILE A 80 2.71 7.51 8.36
CA ILE A 80 3.94 8.00 8.99
C ILE A 80 3.61 9.16 9.92
N ALA A 81 4.39 9.31 11.00
CA ALA A 81 4.34 10.48 11.88
C ALA A 81 5.55 11.40 11.62
N ASN A 82 5.37 12.72 11.79
CA ASN A 82 6.46 13.70 11.66
C ASN A 82 7.67 13.38 12.55
N TYR A 83 7.43 12.75 13.70
CA TYR A 83 8.47 12.38 14.66
C TYR A 83 9.40 11.26 14.16
N ALA A 84 9.01 10.51 13.13
CA ALA A 84 9.83 9.46 12.54
C ALA A 84 11.15 9.99 11.93
N MET A 85 11.25 11.30 11.68
CA MET A 85 12.51 11.91 11.22
C MET A 85 13.57 11.98 12.33
N TYR A 86 13.14 12.09 13.59
CA TYR A 86 14.00 12.26 14.77
C TYR A 86 14.38 10.94 15.43
N ASP A 87 13.48 9.96 15.44
CA ASP A 87 13.80 8.57 15.79
C ASP A 87 13.44 7.63 14.63
N ARG A 88 14.44 7.33 13.82
CA ARG A 88 14.28 6.50 12.62
C ARG A 88 14.32 5.00 12.92
N LYS A 89 14.88 4.62 14.08
CA LYS A 89 15.04 3.21 14.48
C LYS A 89 13.80 2.72 15.20
N SER A 90 13.14 3.59 15.98
CA SER A 90 11.90 3.29 16.68
C SER A 90 10.86 4.39 16.42
N PRO A 91 10.34 4.48 15.18
CA PRO A 91 9.31 5.45 14.88
C PRO A 91 8.04 5.12 15.66
N VAL A 92 7.34 6.16 16.15
CA VAL A 92 6.05 6.03 16.84
C VAL A 92 4.99 5.33 15.97
N MET A 93 5.17 5.35 14.66
CA MET A 93 4.27 4.76 13.69
C MET A 93 5.03 4.23 12.48
N GLN A 94 4.69 3.01 12.06
CA GLN A 94 5.23 2.35 10.87
C GLN A 94 4.17 1.39 10.29
N ILE A 95 4.18 1.20 8.97
CA ILE A 95 3.42 0.13 8.30
C ILE A 95 4.07 -1.23 8.61
N LEU A 96 3.25 -2.20 9.02
CA LEU A 96 3.64 -3.58 9.39
C LEU A 96 3.10 -4.66 8.43
N LEU A 97 2.63 -4.24 7.25
CA LEU A 97 2.14 -5.13 6.18
C LEU A 97 3.29 -5.90 5.51
#